data_AF-A0AAV3QN53-F1
#
_entry.id   AF-A0AAV3QN53-F1
#
_cell.length_a   1.000
_cell.length_b   1.000
_cell.length_c   1.000
_cell.angle_alpha   90.00
_cell.angle_beta   90.00
_cell.angle_gamma   90.00
#
_symmetry.space_group_name_H-M   'P 1'
#
loop_
_entity.id
_entity.type
_entity.pdbx_description
1 polymer ?
#
loop_
_entity_poly.entity_id
_entity_poly.type
_entity_poly.pdbx_seq_one_letter_code
_entity_poly.pdbx_strand_id
1 'polypeptide(L)'
;MDMDKDIHVIEITVISGEGLRISRKKKVKTNSFVILRTNENHFQKTMIDKRGGDHPLWNEKMIFRLPKDDPYLIVEVRCKQKLGNVIVGLVQIPVSDLVQSYVQKGCLQYLSYRLRDAYGEENGLINIAARVVNQENDTHLSLS
;
A
#
# COMPACT_ATOMS: atom_id res chain seq x y z
N MET A 1 23.25 -11.02 16.61
CA MET A 1 22.05 -11.78 17.03
C MET A 1 21.00 -11.47 15.99
N ASP A 2 20.93 -12.30 14.96
CA ASP A 2 19.83 -12.24 13.99
C ASP A 2 18.57 -12.66 14.74
N MET A 3 17.73 -11.69 15.08
CA MET A 3 16.33 -11.99 15.30
C MET A 3 15.78 -12.33 13.94
N ASP A 4 15.47 -13.59 13.70
CA ASP A 4 14.47 -13.96 12.70
C ASP A 4 13.20 -13.18 13.09
N LYS A 5 13.04 -12.01 12.48
CA LYS A 5 11.86 -11.19 12.74
C LYS A 5 10.70 -11.98 12.18
N ASP A 6 9.72 -12.23 13.03
CA ASP A 6 8.49 -12.85 12.61
C ASP A 6 7.84 -11.92 11.55
N ILE A 7 7.63 -12.45 10.35
CA ILE A 7 7.29 -11.67 9.15
C ILE A 7 5.93 -12.09 8.60
N HIS A 8 5.11 -11.12 8.24
CA HIS A 8 3.96 -11.33 7.38
C HIS A 8 4.35 -11.19 5.91
N VAL A 9 4.17 -12.27 5.14
CA VAL A 9 4.26 -12.21 3.68
C VAL A 9 2.88 -11.89 3.12
N ILE A 10 2.71 -10.70 2.57
CA ILE A 10 1.43 -10.22 2.02
C ILE A 10 1.56 -10.00 0.52
N GLU A 11 0.61 -10.54 -0.24
CA GLU A 11 0.36 -10.15 -1.63
C GLU A 11 -0.51 -8.89 -1.61
N ILE A 12 -0.02 -7.81 -2.19
CA ILE A 12 -0.75 -6.55 -2.33
C ILE A 12 -0.89 -6.23 -3.82
N THR A 13 -2.11 -5.94 -4.24
CA THR A 13 -2.39 -5.37 -5.56
C THR A 13 -2.77 -3.91 -5.38
N VAL A 14 -1.98 -3.01 -5.97
CA VAL A 14 -2.33 -1.59 -6.08
C VAL A 14 -3.25 -1.45 -7.27
N ILE A 15 -4.55 -1.23 -7.01
CA ILE A 15 -5.58 -1.30 -8.04
C ILE A 15 -5.68 0.05 -8.75
N SER A 16 -6.20 1.06 -8.06
CA SER A 16 -6.55 2.34 -8.65
C SER A 16 -6.49 3.48 -7.64
N GLY A 17 -6.46 4.71 -8.15
CA GLY A 17 -6.71 5.91 -7.36
C GLY A 17 -8.04 6.53 -7.78
N GLU A 18 -8.66 7.29 -6.88
CA GLU A 18 -9.91 8.01 -7.17
C GLU A 18 -9.83 9.46 -6.70
N GLY A 19 -10.27 10.39 -7.55
CA GLY A 19 -10.34 11.81 -7.22
C GLY A 19 -8.99 12.43 -6.81
N LEU A 20 -7.87 11.96 -7.35
CA LEU A 20 -6.53 12.38 -6.93
C LEU A 20 -6.25 13.86 -7.18
N ARG A 21 -5.72 14.54 -6.15
CA ARG A 21 -5.43 15.98 -6.18
C ARG A 21 -4.03 16.29 -5.68
N ILE A 22 -3.34 17.19 -6.39
CA ILE A 22 -2.04 17.76 -5.94
C ILE A 22 -2.28 18.89 -4.92
N SER A 23 -3.44 19.53 -5.00
CA SER A 23 -3.91 20.51 -4.02
C SER A 23 -5.43 20.62 -4.11
N ARG A 24 -6.07 21.29 -3.13
CA ARG A 24 -7.53 21.52 -3.11
C ARG A 24 -8.11 21.92 -4.49
N LYS A 25 -7.39 22.76 -5.25
CA LYS A 25 -7.84 23.27 -6.57
C LYS A 25 -7.32 22.49 -7.78
N LYS A 26 -6.29 21.64 -7.62
CA LYS A 26 -5.58 21.04 -8.76
C LYS A 26 -5.63 19.52 -8.72
N LYS A 27 -6.35 18.94 -9.68
CA LYS A 27 -6.38 17.51 -9.95
C LYS A 27 -5.06 17.01 -10.55
N VAL A 28 -4.73 15.75 -10.30
CA VAL A 28 -3.68 15.05 -11.05
C VAL A 28 -4.13 14.91 -12.51
N LYS A 29 -3.21 15.13 -13.45
CA LYS A 29 -3.52 15.06 -14.89
C LYS A 29 -2.94 13.82 -15.56
N THR A 30 -1.71 13.45 -15.21
CA THR A 30 -0.96 12.35 -15.80
C THR A 30 0.19 11.94 -14.88
N ASN A 31 0.83 10.82 -15.18
CA ASN A 31 2.11 10.39 -14.63
C ASN A 31 2.09 10.10 -13.13
N SER A 32 1.03 9.46 -12.65
CA SER A 32 0.92 9.02 -11.26
C SER A 32 1.45 7.61 -11.05
N PHE A 33 2.06 7.37 -9.90
CA PHE A 33 2.56 6.07 -9.46
C PHE A 33 2.47 5.97 -7.95
N VAL A 34 2.54 4.76 -7.42
CA VAL A 34 2.45 4.50 -5.99
C VAL A 34 3.77 3.93 -5.49
N ILE A 35 4.18 4.35 -4.30
CA ILE A 35 5.27 3.77 -3.53
C ILE A 35 4.68 3.09 -2.30
N LEU A 36 5.01 1.83 -2.10
CA LEU A 36 4.73 1.07 -0.88
C LEU A 36 6.04 0.94 -0.11
N ARG A 37 6.05 1.28 1.18
CA ARG A 37 7.26 1.18 2.02
C ARG A 37 6.96 0.85 3.47
N THR A 38 7.94 0.23 4.12
CA THR A 38 8.01 0.06 5.59
C THR A 38 8.96 1.09 6.21
N ASN A 39 9.14 1.03 7.53
CA ASN A 39 10.14 1.85 8.22
C ASN A 39 11.57 1.36 7.95
N GLU A 40 11.75 0.09 7.61
CA GLU A 40 13.06 -0.55 7.38
C GLU A 40 13.71 -0.24 6.01
N ASN A 41 13.39 0.91 5.40
CA ASN A 41 13.88 1.32 4.07
C ASN A 41 13.59 0.35 2.89
N HIS A 42 12.76 -0.69 3.10
CA HIS A 42 12.27 -1.51 2.00
C HIS A 42 11.09 -0.79 1.33
N PHE A 43 11.18 -0.59 0.01
CA PHE A 43 10.10 -0.04 -0.77
C PHE A 43 9.94 -0.74 -2.13
N GLN A 44 8.72 -0.73 -2.65
CA GLN A 44 8.37 -1.10 -4.01
C GLN A 44 7.55 0.01 -4.64
N LYS A 45 7.51 0.05 -5.97
CA LYS A 45 6.74 1.05 -6.71
C LYS A 45 6.01 0.43 -7.88
N THR A 46 4.87 1.01 -8.21
CA THR A 46 4.17 0.70 -9.46
C THR A 46 4.87 1.34 -10.64
N MET A 47 4.52 0.90 -11.85
CA MET A 47 4.71 1.65 -13.06
C MET A 47 3.92 2.96 -13.01
N ILE A 48 4.33 3.88 -13.87
CA ILE A 48 3.68 5.18 -14.02
C ILE A 48 2.46 5.02 -14.92
N ASP A 49 1.28 5.30 -14.37
CA ASP A 49 0.10 5.55 -15.19
C ASP A 49 0.20 6.94 -15.82
N LYS A 50 0.15 6.98 -17.15
CA LYS A 50 0.34 8.22 -17.93
C LYS A 50 -0.98 8.88 -18.31
N ARG A 51 -2.13 8.21 -18.11
CA ARG A 51 -3.39 8.58 -18.79
C ARG A 51 -4.59 8.76 -17.86
N GLY A 52 -4.70 7.99 -16.79
CA GLY A 52 -5.89 7.98 -15.92
C GLY A 52 -6.07 9.23 -15.07
N GLY A 53 -5.05 10.08 -14.95
CA GLY A 53 -5.19 11.41 -14.36
C GLY A 53 -5.57 11.38 -12.89
N ASP A 54 -6.77 11.88 -12.55
CA ASP A 54 -7.30 11.83 -11.19
C ASP A 54 -7.96 10.48 -10.83
N HIS A 55 -8.08 9.57 -11.81
CA HIS A 55 -8.59 8.21 -11.65
C HIS A 55 -7.64 7.18 -12.30
N PRO A 56 -6.37 7.10 -11.86
CA PRO A 56 -5.41 6.18 -12.44
C PRO A 56 -5.76 4.72 -12.14
N LEU A 57 -5.40 3.84 -13.07
CA LEU A 57 -5.45 2.39 -12.90
C LEU A 57 -4.02 1.86 -13.02
N TRP A 58 -3.51 1.28 -11.94
CA TRP A 58 -2.20 0.62 -11.94
C TRP A 58 -2.37 -0.89 -12.11
N ASN A 59 -3.26 -1.49 -11.33
CA ASN A 59 -3.52 -2.93 -11.32
C ASN A 59 -2.23 -3.78 -11.21
N GLU A 60 -1.34 -3.35 -10.32
CA GLU A 60 -0.01 -3.96 -10.16
C GLU A 60 0.08 -4.73 -8.85
N LYS A 61 0.41 -6.01 -8.98
CA LYS A 61 0.58 -6.95 -7.87
C LYS A 61 2.04 -6.99 -7.43
N MET A 62 2.26 -7.00 -6.12
CA MET A 62 3.57 -7.09 -5.48
C MET A 62 3.53 -7.92 -4.20
N ILE A 63 4.66 -8.52 -3.83
CA ILE A 63 4.82 -9.28 -2.58
C ILE A 63 5.61 -8.43 -1.59
N PHE A 64 5.05 -8.19 -0.42
CA PHE A 64 5.69 -7.42 0.64
C PHE A 64 5.98 -8.32 1.85
N ARG A 65 7.17 -8.16 2.42
CA ARG A 65 7.56 -8.73 3.72
C ARG A 65 7.42 -7.63 4.75
N LEU A 66 6.43 -7.77 5.63
CA LEU A 66 6.12 -6.83 6.69
C LEU A 66 6.59 -7.45 8.01
N PRO A 67 7.60 -6.87 8.68
CA PRO A 67 7.95 -7.28 10.04
C PRO A 67 6.72 -7.13 10.94
N LYS A 68 6.47 -8.09 11.84
CA LYS A 68 5.34 -7.98 12.80
C LYS A 68 5.46 -6.77 13.73
N ASP A 69 6.68 -6.31 13.98
CA ASP A 69 6.95 -5.15 14.81
C ASP A 69 6.69 -3.82 14.08
N ASP A 70 6.51 -3.84 12.75
CA ASP A 70 6.18 -2.64 11.98
C ASP A 70 4.67 -2.39 12.06
N PRO A 71 4.21 -1.28 12.68
CA PRO A 71 2.78 -1.09 12.91
C PRO A 71 2.01 -0.72 11.63
N TYR A 72 2.69 -0.20 10.60
CA TYR A 72 2.06 0.34 9.41
C TYR A 72 2.80 0.00 8.11
N LEU A 73 2.03 -0.28 7.06
CA LEU A 73 2.47 -0.13 5.68
C LEU A 73 2.21 1.31 5.23
N ILE A 74 3.22 1.98 4.69
CA ILE A 74 3.07 3.34 4.18
C ILE A 74 2.84 3.27 2.67
N VAL A 75 1.71 3.81 2.24
CA VAL A 75 1.32 3.91 0.83
C VAL A 75 1.33 5.37 0.43
N GLU A 76 2.15 5.71 -0.55
CA GLU A 76 2.37 7.08 -0.99
C GLU A 76 2.11 7.21 -2.49
N VAL A 77 1.16 8.05 -2.86
CA VAL A 77 0.88 8.36 -4.26
C VAL A 77 1.70 9.57 -4.68
N ARG A 78 2.44 9.43 -5.78
CA ARG A 78 3.25 10.49 -6.37
C ARG A 78 2.84 10.77 -7.80
N CYS A 79 3.14 11.98 -8.24
CA CYS A 79 2.99 12.42 -9.63
C CYS A 79 4.33 12.94 -10.14
N LYS A 80 4.79 12.44 -11.30
CA LYS A 80 5.98 12.98 -11.97
C LYS A 80 5.63 14.26 -12.72
N GLN A 81 6.25 15.37 -12.32
CA GLN A 81 6.14 16.68 -12.99
C GLN A 81 7.48 17.08 -13.61
N LYS A 82 7.48 18.15 -14.40
CA LYS A 82 8.70 18.66 -15.08
C LYS A 82 9.83 18.99 -14.10
N LEU A 83 9.50 19.54 -12.94
CA LEU A 83 10.44 19.97 -11.90
C LEU A 83 10.72 18.91 -10.83
N GLY A 84 10.25 17.67 -11.03
CA GLY A 84 10.43 16.57 -10.09
C GLY A 84 9.14 15.87 -9.70
N ASN A 85 9.27 14.91 -8.79
CA ASN A 85 8.14 14.15 -8.28
C ASN A 85 7.46 14.91 -7.15
N VAL A 86 6.14 15.00 -7.20
CA VAL A 86 5.31 15.65 -6.18
C VAL A 86 4.48 14.58 -5.47
N ILE A 87 4.39 14.69 -4.15
CA ILE A 87 3.51 13.83 -3.34
C ILE A 87 2.08 14.32 -3.53
N VAL A 88 1.19 13.40 -3.92
CA VAL A 88 -0.26 13.63 -4.05
C VAL A 88 -0.92 13.40 -2.70
N GLY A 89 -0.55 12.31 -2.04
CA GLY A 89 -0.99 11.99 -0.70
C GLY A 89 -0.39 10.69 -0.19
N LEU A 90 -0.54 10.49 1.10
CA LEU A 90 0.00 9.37 1.86
C LEU A 90 -1.08 8.81 2.77
N VAL A 91 -1.01 7.50 3.01
CA VAL A 91 -1.73 6.83 4.08
C VAL A 91 -0.80 5.84 4.78
N GLN A 92 -0.94 5.73 6.10
CA GLN A 92 -0.33 4.68 6.92
C GLN A 92 -1.42 3.66 7.21
N ILE A 93 -1.33 2.49 6.60
CA ILE A 93 -2.30 1.41 6.75
C ILE A 93 -1.82 0.52 7.89
N PRO A 94 -2.60 0.34 8.97
CA PRO A 94 -2.27 -0.61 10.02
C PRO A 94 -2.03 -1.99 9.43
N VAL A 95 -0.92 -2.65 9.81
CA VAL A 95 -0.66 -4.01 9.34
C VAL A 95 -1.81 -4.92 9.74
N SER A 96 -2.42 -4.70 10.92
CA SER A 96 -3.63 -5.38 11.41
C SER A 96 -4.78 -5.41 10.39
N ASP A 97 -5.00 -4.34 9.62
CA ASP A 97 -6.09 -4.27 8.63
C ASP A 97 -5.82 -5.20 7.45
N LEU A 98 -4.57 -5.20 6.98
CA LEU A 98 -4.13 -6.03 5.85
C LEU A 98 -4.20 -7.51 6.20
N VAL A 99 -3.89 -7.80 7.45
CA VAL A 99 -3.81 -9.16 7.95
C VAL A 99 -5.09 -9.66 8.59
N GLN A 100 -6.09 -8.82 8.84
CA GLN A 100 -7.39 -9.19 9.40
C GLN A 100 -8.10 -10.32 8.63
N SER A 101 -7.71 -10.57 7.38
CA SER A 101 -7.96 -11.81 6.63
C SER A 101 -7.62 -13.11 7.38
N TYR A 102 -6.97 -13.05 8.55
CA TYR A 102 -6.76 -14.19 9.46
C TYR A 102 -8.03 -14.95 9.85
N VAL A 103 -9.20 -14.32 9.79
CA VAL A 103 -10.47 -15.00 10.06
C VAL A 103 -10.82 -16.01 8.94
N GLN A 104 -10.26 -15.86 7.74
CA GLN A 104 -10.41 -16.78 6.61
C GLN A 104 -9.08 -16.89 5.84
N LYS A 105 -8.20 -17.84 6.22
CA LYS A 105 -6.90 -18.08 5.56
C LYS A 105 -7.04 -17.99 4.04
N GLY A 106 -6.32 -17.06 3.42
CA GLY A 106 -6.28 -16.90 1.96
C GLY A 106 -7.40 -16.06 1.33
N CYS A 107 -8.24 -15.37 2.11
CA CYS A 107 -9.25 -14.46 1.55
C CYS A 107 -8.60 -13.19 0.99
N LEU A 108 -8.93 -12.84 -0.26
CA LEU A 108 -8.52 -11.59 -0.89
C LEU A 108 -9.44 -10.46 -0.42
N GLN A 109 -8.90 -9.51 0.31
CA GLN A 109 -9.63 -8.32 0.78
C GLN A 109 -9.48 -7.19 -0.23
N TYR A 110 -10.57 -6.45 -0.49
CA TYR A 110 -10.54 -5.20 -1.24
C TYR A 110 -10.75 -4.04 -0.26
N LEU A 111 -9.80 -3.10 -0.25
CA LEU A 111 -9.73 -2.03 0.74
C LEU A 111 -9.56 -0.68 0.03
N SER A 112 -10.20 0.34 0.57
CA SER A 112 -10.14 1.72 0.07
C SER A 112 -9.75 2.67 1.20
N TYR A 113 -8.66 3.42 1.01
CA TYR A 113 -8.12 4.31 2.03
C TYR A 113 -8.09 5.76 1.55
N ARG A 114 -8.36 6.69 2.48
CA ARG A 114 -8.23 8.13 2.22
C ARG A 114 -6.77 8.54 2.25
N LEU A 115 -6.33 9.24 1.19
CA LEU A 115 -5.01 9.82 1.09
C LEU A 115 -5.01 11.21 1.72
N ARG A 116 -3.96 11.54 2.48
CA ARG A 116 -3.73 12.87 3.05
C ARG A 116 -2.41 13.47 2.58
N ASP A 117 -2.35 14.76 2.30
CA ASP A 117 -1.05 15.44 2.10
C ASP A 117 -0.38 15.79 3.43
N ALA A 118 0.78 16.47 3.33
CA ALA A 118 1.55 16.96 4.46
C ALA A 118 0.79 17.96 5.37
N TYR A 119 -0.32 18.54 4.89
CA TYR A 119 -1.18 19.42 5.67
C TYR A 119 -2.38 18.67 6.27
N GLY A 120 -2.49 17.36 6.04
CA GLY A 120 -3.60 16.52 6.51
C GLY A 120 -4.85 16.58 5.63
N GLU A 121 -4.79 17.30 4.50
CA GLU A 121 -5.93 17.50 3.60
C GLU A 121 -6.19 16.26 2.75
N GLU A 122 -7.47 15.91 2.57
CA GLU A 122 -7.86 14.74 1.78
C GLU A 122 -7.64 14.98 0.28
N ASN A 123 -6.85 14.11 -0.36
CA ASN A 123 -6.43 14.25 -1.75
C ASN A 123 -6.80 13.04 -2.62
N GLY A 124 -7.89 12.38 -2.26
CA GLY A 124 -8.46 11.24 -3.00
C GLY A 124 -8.41 9.94 -2.22
N LEU A 125 -8.72 8.84 -2.92
CA LEU A 125 -8.67 7.49 -2.39
C LEU A 125 -7.59 6.66 -3.10
N ILE A 126 -7.05 5.69 -2.38
CA ILE A 126 -6.26 4.59 -2.93
C ILE A 126 -7.02 3.28 -2.69
N ASN A 127 -7.20 2.50 -3.76
CA ASN A 127 -7.83 1.19 -3.71
C ASN A 127 -6.76 0.11 -3.85
N ILE A 128 -6.77 -0.84 -2.94
CA ILE A 128 -5.83 -1.97 -2.93
C ILE A 128 -6.60 -3.27 -2.72
N ALA A 129 -6.00 -4.38 -3.14
CA ALA A 129 -6.36 -5.69 -2.64
C ALA A 129 -5.19 -6.30 -1.86
N ALA A 130 -5.48 -7.04 -0.79
CA ALA A 130 -4.46 -7.66 0.05
C ALA A 130 -4.85 -9.09 0.45
N ARG A 131 -3.86 -9.98 0.53
CA ARG A 131 -3.99 -11.35 1.06
C ARG A 131 -2.68 -11.82 1.68
N VAL A 132 -2.75 -12.47 2.84
CA VAL A 132 -1.60 -13.16 3.45
C VAL A 132 -1.24 -14.42 2.65
N VAL A 133 0.04 -14.59 2.32
CA VAL A 133 0.55 -15.69 1.48
C VAL A 133 1.08 -16.85 2.31
N ASN A 134 1.85 -16.59 3.39
CA ASN A 134 2.45 -17.62 4.24
C ASN A 134 2.22 -17.34 5.73
N GLN A 135 2.04 -18.40 6.53
CA GLN A 135 2.15 -18.40 7.99
C GLN A 135 3.26 -19.38 8.39
N GLU A 136 4.26 -18.95 9.15
CA GLU A 136 5.30 -19.84 9.68
C GLU A 136 4.96 -20.48 11.05
N ASN A 137 3.70 -20.43 11.50
CA ASN A 137 3.34 -20.87 12.87
C ASN A 137 2.33 -22.04 12.95
N ASP A 138 2.24 -22.92 11.96
CA ASP A 138 1.30 -24.07 11.99
C ASP A 138 1.97 -25.43 12.25
N THR A 139 3.06 -25.49 13.04
CA THR A 139 3.77 -26.74 13.33
C THR A 139 3.99 -27.07 14.81
N HIS A 140 3.19 -26.55 15.75
CA HIS A 140 3.34 -26.95 17.17
C HIS A 140 2.07 -27.36 17.92
N LEU A 141 1.02 -27.77 17.20
CA LEU A 141 -0.17 -28.38 17.79
C LEU A 141 -0.55 -29.68 17.08
N SER A 142 0.33 -30.67 17.15
CA SER A 142 -0.07 -32.07 17.02
C SER A 142 0.99 -32.97 17.64
N LEU A 143 0.99 -33.08 18.97
CA LEU A 143 1.40 -34.27 19.72
C LEU A 143 0.79 -34.12 21.13
N SER A 144 -0.45 -34.59 21.28
CA SER A 144 -1.05 -35.03 22.53
C SER A 144 -1.20 -36.55 22.46
#